data_AF-A0A9P7KZW4-F1
#
_entry.id   AF-A0A9P7KZW4-F1
#
_cell.length_a   1.000
_cell.length_b   1.000
_cell.length_c   1.000
_cell.angle_alpha   90.00
_cell.angle_beta   90.00
_cell.angle_gamma   90.00
#
_symmetry.space_group_name_H-M   'P 1'
#
loop_
_entity.id
_entity.type
_entity.pdbx_description
1 polymer ?
#
loop_
_entity_poly.entity_id
_entity_poly.type
_entity_poly.pdbx_seq_one_letter_code
_entity_poly.pdbx_strand_id
1 'polypeptide(L)'
;MRMALFMGLHQDVAGDDMDVEENRQRRKVWWSLYSLDRILSIKSGNLITIRDEDITTPFPKVDPQNPNVPWYELVMLQYTELSRILGKIGQELYRQRPKSTATLLASVQDIMNSLSSWARSVPERLRIDPNSTGGDFDGAAVSVYLLFYSCVAMNTRPILLYLVQQRIDVSTSSVSCGDWREGLSETIVGVVEYAIETALQVITIMEKARKLNLIATYGYLDGEYAFSATLLLIMANTYLPNSLSTDLSVNQGLGILASMAERGNSNVAARR
;
A
#
# COMPACT_ATOMS: atom_id res chain seq x y z
N MET A 1 2.22 13.72 15.52
CA MET A 1 1.06 14.43 14.96
C MET A 1 0.59 15.62 15.80
N ARG A 2 0.08 15.42 17.03
CA ARG A 2 -0.49 16.52 17.86
C ARG A 2 0.45 17.74 18.03
N MET A 3 1.73 17.51 18.29
CA MET A 3 2.72 18.59 18.40
C MET A 3 2.86 19.39 17.10
N ALA A 4 2.88 18.73 15.94
CA ALA A 4 2.97 19.40 14.65
C ALA A 4 1.74 20.28 14.34
N LEU A 5 0.55 19.84 14.76
CA LEU A 5 -0.66 20.64 14.67
C LEU A 5 -0.59 21.87 15.59
N PHE A 6 -0.15 21.68 16.83
CA PHE A 6 0.05 22.76 17.80
C PHE A 6 1.07 23.81 17.30
N MET A 7 2.13 23.36 16.63
CA MET A 7 3.14 24.24 16.01
C MET A 7 2.68 24.88 14.68
N GLY A 8 1.46 24.60 14.22
CA GLY A 8 0.92 25.16 12.98
C GLY A 8 1.59 24.63 11.70
N LEU A 9 2.26 23.47 11.73
CA LEU A 9 2.98 22.95 10.55
C LEU A 9 2.07 22.56 9.36
N HIS A 10 0.78 22.37 9.63
CA HIS A 10 -0.27 22.09 8.65
C HIS A 10 -0.80 23.35 7.94
N GLN A 11 -0.41 24.53 8.43
CA GLN A 11 -0.84 25.80 7.91
C GLN A 11 0.28 26.46 7.11
N ASP A 12 -0.05 27.03 5.96
CA ASP A 12 0.88 27.87 5.22
C ASP A 12 1.03 29.21 5.94
N VAL A 13 2.16 29.38 6.62
CA VAL A 13 2.50 30.64 7.28
C VAL A 13 3.16 31.54 6.23
N ALA A 14 2.34 32.20 5.41
CA ALA A 14 2.77 33.19 4.43
C ALA A 14 3.13 34.54 5.11
N GLY A 15 3.97 34.50 6.16
CA GLY A 15 4.51 35.68 6.83
C GLY A 15 5.85 36.06 6.22
N ASP A 16 6.02 37.34 5.88
CA ASP A 16 7.12 37.91 5.06
C ASP A 16 8.52 37.88 5.74
N ASP A 17 8.64 37.34 6.96
CA ASP A 17 9.88 37.34 7.76
C ASP A 17 10.51 35.94 7.97
N MET A 18 9.91 34.87 7.44
CA MET A 18 10.44 33.51 7.65
C MET A 18 11.51 33.15 6.62
N ASP A 19 12.65 32.66 7.11
CA ASP A 19 13.72 32.17 6.24
C ASP A 19 13.24 31.05 5.30
N VAL A 20 13.73 31.08 4.06
CA VAL A 20 13.31 30.16 2.99
C VAL A 20 13.68 28.72 3.34
N GLU A 21 14.85 28.50 3.94
CA GLU A 21 15.31 27.16 4.31
C GLU A 21 14.55 26.66 5.54
N GLU A 22 14.25 27.54 6.51
CA GLU A 22 13.38 27.19 7.63
C GLU A 22 11.98 26.76 7.14
N ASN A 23 11.36 27.53 6.24
CA ASN A 23 10.04 27.19 5.70
C ASN A 23 10.09 25.87 4.91
N ARG A 24 11.14 25.64 4.13
CA ARG A 24 11.37 24.37 3.41
C ARG A 24 11.44 23.21 4.41
N GLN A 25 12.20 23.34 5.48
CA GLN A 25 12.34 22.30 6.49
C GLN A 25 11.02 22.03 7.23
N ARG A 26 10.26 23.08 7.57
CA ARG A 26 8.92 22.94 8.17
C ARG A 26 7.97 22.15 7.28
N ARG A 27 7.95 22.45 5.98
CA ARG A 27 7.15 21.70 4.98
C ARG A 27 7.61 20.25 4.86
N LYS A 28 8.93 20.00 4.85
CA LYS A 28 9.50 18.64 4.83
C LYS A 28 9.05 17.82 6.05
N VAL A 29 9.12 18.42 7.24
CA VAL A 29 8.68 17.79 8.49
C VAL A 29 7.18 17.51 8.46
N TRP A 30 6.37 18.48 8.03
CA TRP A 30 4.92 18.33 7.92
C TRP A 30 4.52 17.14 7.05
N TRP A 31 5.00 17.09 5.80
CA TRP A 31 4.60 16.05 4.85
C TRP A 31 5.16 14.67 5.21
N SER A 32 6.30 14.60 5.91
CA SER A 32 6.81 13.35 6.49
C SER A 32 5.90 12.84 7.59
N LEU A 33 5.51 13.71 8.53
CA LEU A 33 4.61 13.36 9.63
C LEU A 33 3.21 13.01 9.12
N TYR A 34 2.71 13.74 8.13
CA TYR A 34 1.44 13.47 7.46
C TYR A 34 1.42 12.06 6.86
N SER A 35 2.46 11.70 6.11
CA SER A 35 2.56 10.40 5.46
C SER A 35 2.63 9.27 6.50
N LEU A 36 3.48 9.43 7.51
CA LEU A 36 3.65 8.46 8.59
C LEU A 36 2.36 8.28 9.42
N ASP A 37 1.68 9.37 9.80
CA ASP A 37 0.42 9.32 10.55
C ASP A 37 -0.64 8.51 9.81
N ARG A 38 -0.77 8.70 8.49
CA ARG A 38 -1.76 7.98 7.66
C ARG A 38 -1.42 6.52 7.49
N ILE A 39 -0.17 6.20 7.18
CA ILE A 39 0.29 4.83 7.04
C ILE A 39 0.02 4.07 8.33
N LEU A 40 0.46 4.59 9.48
CA LEU A 40 0.27 3.93 10.76
C LEU A 40 -1.21 3.86 11.15
N SER A 41 -1.98 4.93 10.96
CA SER A 41 -3.40 4.94 11.31
C SER A 41 -4.16 3.88 10.54
N ILE A 42 -4.03 3.87 9.21
CA ILE A 42 -4.76 2.94 8.35
C ILE A 42 -4.30 1.50 8.57
N LYS A 43 -2.99 1.26 8.73
CA LYS A 43 -2.46 -0.09 8.99
C LYS A 43 -2.89 -0.67 10.34
N SER A 44 -3.01 0.18 11.36
CA SER A 44 -3.48 -0.24 12.69
C SER A 44 -5.01 -0.21 12.84
N GLY A 45 -5.77 0.12 11.78
CA GLY A 45 -7.24 0.23 11.85
C GLY A 45 -7.75 1.46 12.61
N ASN A 46 -6.89 2.44 12.86
CA ASN A 46 -7.23 3.70 13.50
C ASN A 46 -7.77 4.73 12.48
N LEU A 47 -8.51 5.71 12.99
CA LEU A 47 -9.02 6.81 12.19
C LEU A 47 -7.90 7.81 11.87
N ILE A 48 -7.90 8.35 10.66
CA ILE A 48 -7.00 9.44 10.26
C ILE A 48 -7.32 10.70 11.10
N THR A 49 -6.29 11.32 11.64
CA THR A 49 -6.43 12.43 12.59
C THR A 49 -6.74 13.77 11.92
N ILE A 50 -6.13 14.06 10.77
CA ILE A 50 -6.34 15.32 10.01
C ILE A 50 -6.90 15.03 8.61
N ARG A 51 -7.90 15.80 8.18
CA ARG A 51 -8.45 15.71 6.82
C ARG A 51 -7.64 16.57 5.87
N ASP A 52 -7.62 16.21 4.58
CA ASP A 52 -6.89 16.97 3.56
C ASP A 52 -7.41 18.42 3.46
N GLU A 53 -8.69 18.66 3.74
CA GLU A 53 -9.35 19.98 3.70
C GLU A 53 -8.81 20.97 4.76
N ASP A 54 -8.25 20.45 5.86
CA ASP A 54 -7.72 21.25 6.96
C ASP A 54 -6.24 21.66 6.75
N ILE A 55 -5.63 21.24 5.63
CA ILE A 55 -4.22 21.44 5.34
C ILE A 55 -4.08 22.58 4.34
N THR A 56 -3.46 23.69 4.76
CA THR A 56 -3.14 24.80 3.85
C THR A 56 -1.68 24.79 3.40
N THR A 57 -0.80 24.05 4.10
CA THR A 57 0.59 23.84 3.68
C THR A 57 0.66 23.35 2.23
N PRO A 58 1.42 24.00 1.33
CA PRO A 58 1.48 23.60 -0.07
C PRO A 58 2.04 22.19 -0.23
N PHE A 59 1.42 21.42 -1.13
CA PHE A 59 1.93 20.11 -1.54
C PHE A 59 3.36 20.24 -2.08
N PRO A 60 4.27 19.25 -1.85
CA PRO A 60 5.63 19.32 -2.37
C PRO A 60 5.61 19.51 -3.89
N LYS A 61 6.12 20.65 -4.36
CA LYS A 61 6.27 20.94 -5.80
C LYS A 61 7.68 20.58 -6.22
N VAL A 62 7.85 19.31 -6.57
CA VAL A 62 9.11 18.78 -7.10
C VAL A 62 8.78 18.23 -8.47
N ASP A 63 9.58 18.58 -9.49
CA ASP A 63 9.46 17.95 -10.80
C ASP A 63 10.13 16.56 -10.71
N PRO A 64 9.36 15.46 -10.70
CA PRO A 64 9.91 14.13 -10.52
C PRO A 64 10.83 13.70 -11.68
N GLN A 65 10.70 14.33 -12.85
CA GLN A 65 11.51 14.04 -14.05
C GLN A 65 12.82 14.81 -14.08
N ASN A 66 12.99 15.83 -13.23
CA ASN A 66 14.21 16.60 -13.17
C ASN A 66 15.32 15.78 -12.45
N PRO A 67 16.44 15.45 -13.13
CA PRO A 67 17.50 14.63 -12.56
C PRO A 67 18.25 15.32 -11.40
N ASN A 68 18.16 16.65 -11.30
CA ASN A 68 18.83 17.42 -10.25
C ASN A 68 18.10 17.37 -8.90
N VAL A 69 16.90 16.79 -8.87
CA VAL A 69 16.13 16.64 -7.63
C VAL A 69 16.82 15.64 -6.70
N PRO A 70 17.10 16.01 -5.44
CA PRO A 70 17.67 15.08 -4.48
C PRO A 70 16.81 13.83 -4.29
N TRP A 71 17.46 12.67 -4.16
CA TRP A 71 16.76 11.37 -4.04
C TRP A 71 15.69 11.35 -2.94
N TYR A 72 16.02 11.89 -1.77
CA TYR A 72 15.10 11.91 -0.63
C TYR A 72 13.85 12.77 -0.89
N GLU A 73 13.95 13.86 -1.65
CA GLU A 73 12.79 14.71 -1.97
C GLU A 73 11.86 14.00 -2.95
N LEU A 74 12.44 13.27 -3.92
CA LEU A 74 11.67 12.46 -4.84
C LEU A 74 10.93 11.34 -4.11
N VAL A 75 11.63 10.55 -3.29
CA VAL A 75 11.03 9.47 -2.49
C VAL A 75 9.91 10.01 -1.60
N MET A 76 10.17 11.13 -0.94
CA MET A 76 9.20 11.79 -0.07
C MET A 76 7.95 12.24 -0.84
N LEU A 77 8.10 12.83 -2.02
CA LEU A 77 6.98 13.19 -2.89
C LEU A 77 6.09 11.98 -3.15
N GLN A 78 6.70 10.87 -3.60
CA GLN A 78 5.98 9.65 -3.96
C GLN A 78 5.30 9.00 -2.76
N TYR A 79 5.96 8.99 -1.60
CA TYR A 79 5.34 8.60 -0.34
C TYR A 79 4.13 9.44 0.03
N THR A 80 4.22 10.76 -0.16
CA THR A 80 3.15 11.69 0.18
C THR A 80 1.95 11.50 -0.74
N GLU A 81 2.18 11.29 -2.05
CA GLU A 81 1.13 10.96 -3.02
C GLU A 81 0.42 9.66 -2.67
N LEU A 82 1.17 8.58 -2.41
CA LEU A 82 0.60 7.30 -2.00
C LEU A 82 -0.14 7.40 -0.66
N SER A 83 0.36 8.18 0.29
CA SER A 83 -0.29 8.39 1.59
C SER A 83 -1.63 9.13 1.47
N ARG A 84 -1.78 10.00 0.46
CA ARG A 84 -3.09 10.61 0.13
C ARG A 84 -4.06 9.58 -0.41
N ILE A 85 -3.61 8.73 -1.35
CA ILE A 85 -4.43 7.63 -1.89
C ILE A 85 -4.81 6.66 -0.77
N LEU A 86 -3.88 6.31 0.12
CA LEU A 86 -4.14 5.46 1.29
C LEU A 86 -5.17 6.10 2.23
N GLY A 87 -5.11 7.43 2.40
CA GLY A 87 -6.11 8.18 3.16
C GLY A 87 -7.51 8.07 2.55
N LYS A 88 -7.61 8.22 1.22
CA LYS A 88 -8.84 8.04 0.45
C LYS A 88 -9.41 6.63 0.61
N ILE A 89 -8.58 5.60 0.48
CA ILE A 89 -8.94 4.20 0.76
C ILE A 89 -9.56 4.07 2.16
N GLY A 90 -8.87 4.59 3.18
CA GLY A 90 -9.35 4.54 4.55
C GLY A 90 -10.71 5.23 4.74
N GLN A 91 -10.92 6.38 4.11
CA GLN A 91 -12.15 7.15 4.22
C GLN A 91 -13.33 6.52 3.48
N GLU A 92 -13.12 6.09 2.24
CA GLU A 92 -14.19 5.61 1.35
C GLU A 92 -14.57 4.15 1.57
N LEU A 93 -13.60 3.29 1.94
CA LEU A 93 -13.83 1.84 2.03
C LEU A 93 -13.95 1.32 3.46
N TYR A 94 -13.22 1.92 4.41
CA TYR A 94 -13.08 1.37 5.77
C TYR A 94 -13.76 2.20 6.85
N ARG A 95 -13.89 3.53 6.67
CA ARG A 95 -14.53 4.41 7.65
C ARG A 95 -16.05 4.50 7.47
N GLN A 96 -16.51 4.68 6.24
CA GLN A 96 -17.93 4.73 5.93
C GLN A 96 -18.38 3.36 5.44
N ARG A 97 -19.39 2.77 6.08
CA ARG A 97 -20.03 1.58 5.52
C ARG A 97 -20.68 2.00 4.20
N PRO A 98 -20.30 1.41 3.05
CA PRO A 98 -20.86 1.82 1.77
C PRO A 98 -22.37 1.64 1.81
N LYS A 99 -23.11 2.69 1.41
CA LYS A 99 -24.57 2.71 1.44
C LYS A 99 -25.20 1.73 0.43
N SER A 100 -24.43 1.35 -0.59
CA SER A 100 -24.81 0.42 -1.65
C SER A 100 -23.57 -0.25 -2.24
N THR A 101 -23.73 -1.45 -2.81
CA THR A 101 -22.71 -2.14 -3.61
C THR A 101 -22.22 -1.30 -4.78
N ALA A 102 -23.12 -0.55 -5.42
CA ALA A 102 -22.76 0.35 -6.52
C ALA A 102 -21.79 1.47 -6.07
N THR A 103 -22.01 2.05 -4.89
CA THR A 103 -21.13 3.08 -4.32
C THR A 103 -19.76 2.51 -3.96
N LEU A 104 -19.72 1.30 -3.38
CA LEU A 104 -18.46 0.60 -3.11
C LEU A 104 -17.65 0.38 -4.38
N LEU A 105 -18.28 -0.13 -5.43
CA LEU A 105 -17.63 -0.40 -6.72
C LEU A 105 -17.10 0.88 -7.38
N ALA A 106 -17.87 1.97 -7.34
CA ALA A 106 -17.43 3.27 -7.84
C ALA A 106 -16.18 3.78 -7.10
N SER A 107 -16.16 3.70 -5.76
CA SER A 107 -14.99 4.08 -4.96
C SER A 107 -13.78 3.21 -5.27
N VAL A 108 -13.95 1.88 -5.37
CA VAL A 108 -12.85 0.97 -5.74
C VAL A 108 -12.26 1.34 -7.10
N GLN A 109 -13.10 1.60 -8.10
CA GLN A 109 -12.66 1.98 -9.45
C GLN A 109 -11.92 3.32 -9.45
N ASP A 110 -12.45 4.32 -8.74
CA ASP A 110 -11.83 5.64 -8.65
C ASP A 110 -10.46 5.60 -7.95
N ILE A 111 -10.33 4.79 -6.90
CA ILE A 111 -9.05 4.51 -6.25
C ILE A 111 -8.09 3.78 -7.19
N MET A 112 -8.56 2.75 -7.92
CA MET A 112 -7.73 2.05 -8.91
C MET A 112 -7.23 2.97 -10.02
N ASN A 113 -8.05 3.91 -10.47
CA ASN A 113 -7.65 4.93 -11.44
C ASN A 113 -6.57 5.85 -10.88
N SER A 114 -6.69 6.25 -9.61
CA SER A 114 -5.68 7.05 -8.90
C SER A 114 -4.35 6.31 -8.78
N LEU A 115 -4.39 5.01 -8.41
CA LEU A 115 -3.21 4.15 -8.34
C LEU A 115 -2.56 3.92 -9.70
N SER A 116 -3.38 3.70 -10.73
CA SER A 116 -2.90 3.54 -12.11
C SER A 116 -2.27 4.83 -12.65
N SER A 117 -2.84 5.98 -12.31
CA SER A 117 -2.27 7.30 -12.63
C SER A 117 -0.92 7.48 -11.96
N TRP A 118 -0.82 7.17 -10.67
CA TRP A 118 0.44 7.22 -9.93
C TRP A 118 1.50 6.31 -10.56
N ALA A 119 1.16 5.06 -10.87
CA ALA A 119 2.08 4.10 -11.47
C ALA A 119 2.66 4.58 -12.81
N ARG A 120 1.87 5.31 -13.61
CA ARG A 120 2.32 5.93 -14.87
C ARG A 120 3.19 7.17 -14.65
N SER A 121 2.99 7.92 -13.57
CA SER A 121 3.77 9.13 -13.26
C SER A 121 5.11 8.85 -12.57
N VAL A 122 5.36 7.61 -12.12
CA VAL A 122 6.62 7.24 -11.45
C VAL A 122 7.82 7.51 -12.37
N PRO A 123 8.78 8.35 -11.95
CA PRO A 123 9.98 8.62 -12.74
C PRO A 123 10.90 7.41 -12.83
N GLU A 124 11.66 7.34 -13.93
CA GLU A 124 12.47 6.18 -14.30
C GLU A 124 13.49 5.80 -13.22
N ARG A 125 14.12 6.79 -12.59
CA ARG A 125 15.08 6.61 -11.49
C ARG A 125 14.51 5.92 -10.24
N LEU A 126 13.19 5.89 -10.07
CA LEU A 126 12.54 5.22 -8.94
C LEU A 126 12.07 3.81 -9.32
N ARG A 127 12.04 3.45 -10.61
CA ARG A 127 11.53 2.16 -11.05
C ARG A 127 12.42 1.04 -10.58
N ILE A 128 11.80 0.02 -9.99
CA ILE A 128 12.47 -1.18 -9.55
C ILE A 128 12.46 -2.18 -10.70
N ASP A 129 13.64 -2.65 -11.11
CA ASP A 129 13.77 -3.84 -11.94
C ASP A 129 13.93 -5.08 -11.04
N PRO A 130 12.96 -6.01 -11.03
CA PRO A 130 13.07 -7.27 -10.30
C PRO A 130 14.28 -8.11 -10.74
N ASN A 131 14.76 -7.95 -11.97
CA ASN A 131 15.87 -8.72 -12.53
C ASN A 131 17.25 -8.10 -12.28
N SER A 132 17.35 -6.88 -11.74
CA SER A 132 18.63 -6.23 -11.50
C SER A 132 19.50 -6.99 -10.49
N THR A 133 20.81 -7.08 -10.74
CA THR A 133 21.75 -7.90 -9.97
C THR A 133 22.24 -7.28 -8.65
N GLY A 134 21.57 -6.23 -8.15
CA GLY A 134 21.70 -5.75 -6.77
C GLY A 134 22.26 -4.33 -6.60
N GLY A 135 22.88 -3.73 -7.62
CA GLY A 135 23.40 -2.35 -7.55
C GLY A 135 22.30 -1.28 -7.53
N ASP A 136 21.16 -1.54 -8.17
CA ASP A 136 20.08 -0.57 -8.39
C ASP A 136 18.89 -0.74 -7.43
N PHE A 137 19.00 -1.65 -6.45
CA PHE A 137 17.88 -2.02 -5.58
C PHE A 137 17.90 -1.18 -4.30
N ASP A 138 17.42 0.06 -4.38
CA ASP A 138 17.38 0.99 -3.26
C ASP A 138 16.25 0.68 -2.27
N GLY A 139 16.56 0.65 -0.99
CA GLY A 139 15.59 0.34 0.07
C GLY A 139 14.43 1.35 0.16
N ALA A 140 14.67 2.61 -0.17
CA ALA A 140 13.62 3.63 -0.17
C ALA A 140 12.68 3.45 -1.36
N ALA A 141 13.21 3.13 -2.55
CA ALA A 141 12.41 2.74 -3.71
C ALA A 141 11.52 1.52 -3.40
N VAL A 142 12.12 0.46 -2.84
CA VAL A 142 11.38 -0.75 -2.40
C VAL A 142 10.23 -0.37 -1.48
N SER A 143 10.49 0.48 -0.49
CA SER A 143 9.50 0.85 0.49
C SER A 143 8.34 1.68 -0.12
N VAL A 144 8.60 2.50 -1.14
CA VAL A 144 7.55 3.20 -1.94
C VAL A 144 6.68 2.18 -2.68
N TYR A 145 7.29 1.22 -3.38
CA TYR A 145 6.53 0.19 -4.12
C TYR A 145 5.72 -0.72 -3.20
N LEU A 146 6.27 -1.11 -2.04
CA LEU A 146 5.52 -1.87 -1.05
C LEU A 146 4.30 -1.11 -0.53
N LEU A 147 4.42 0.21 -0.33
CA LEU A 147 3.26 1.04 0.01
C LEU A 147 2.24 1.09 -1.12
N PHE A 148 2.68 1.24 -2.37
CA PHE A 148 1.81 1.23 -3.55
C PHE A 148 1.00 -0.07 -3.65
N TYR A 149 1.68 -1.22 -3.62
CA TYR A 149 1.02 -2.52 -3.71
C TYR A 149 0.11 -2.77 -2.51
N SER A 150 0.48 -2.27 -1.33
CA SER A 150 -0.42 -2.31 -0.19
C SER A 150 -1.69 -1.51 -0.40
N CYS A 151 -1.64 -0.37 -1.10
CA CYS A 151 -2.85 0.39 -1.43
C CYS A 151 -3.76 -0.41 -2.36
N VAL A 152 -3.20 -1.10 -3.36
CA VAL A 152 -3.95 -2.02 -4.24
C VAL A 152 -4.59 -3.13 -3.41
N ALA A 153 -3.83 -3.83 -2.57
CA ALA A 153 -4.33 -4.91 -1.74
C ALA A 153 -5.46 -4.45 -0.80
N MET A 154 -5.32 -3.28 -0.18
CA MET A 154 -6.37 -2.72 0.68
C MET A 154 -7.62 -2.30 -0.09
N ASN A 155 -7.47 -1.78 -1.31
CA ASN A 155 -8.60 -1.41 -2.16
C ASN A 155 -9.43 -2.63 -2.59
N THR A 156 -8.76 -3.74 -2.91
CA THR A 156 -9.43 -4.95 -3.43
C THR A 156 -9.95 -5.89 -2.33
N ARG A 157 -9.45 -5.76 -1.09
CA ARG A 157 -9.82 -6.65 0.03
C ARG A 157 -11.33 -6.77 0.30
N PRO A 158 -12.17 -5.70 0.26
CA PRO A 158 -13.61 -5.84 0.45
C PRO A 158 -14.27 -6.74 -0.60
N ILE A 159 -13.80 -6.67 -1.86
CA ILE A 159 -14.28 -7.51 -2.96
C ILE A 159 -13.89 -8.96 -2.72
N LEU A 160 -12.62 -9.21 -2.36
CA LEU A 160 -12.14 -10.56 -2.08
C LEU A 160 -12.91 -11.22 -0.93
N LEU A 161 -13.17 -10.47 0.14
CA LEU A 161 -13.95 -10.98 1.26
C LEU A 161 -15.39 -11.31 0.86
N TYR A 162 -16.02 -10.49 0.01
CA TYR A 162 -17.33 -10.78 -0.54
C TYR A 162 -17.33 -12.09 -1.36
N LEU A 163 -16.33 -12.30 -2.22
CA LEU A 163 -16.20 -13.53 -3.00
C LEU A 163 -15.98 -14.77 -2.10
N VAL A 164 -15.12 -14.65 -1.10
CA VAL A 164 -14.86 -15.73 -0.13
C VAL A 164 -16.14 -16.07 0.64
N GLN A 165 -16.90 -15.07 1.09
CA GLN A 165 -18.19 -15.30 1.78
C GLN A 165 -19.19 -16.04 0.89
N GLN A 166 -19.34 -15.59 -0.36
CA GLN A 166 -20.23 -16.24 -1.32
C GLN A 166 -19.85 -17.71 -1.57
N ARG A 167 -18.55 -18.01 -1.62
CA ARG A 167 -18.05 -19.39 -1.77
C ARG A 167 -18.32 -20.26 -0.55
N ILE A 168 -18.17 -19.72 0.66
CA ILE A 168 -18.46 -20.45 1.90
C ILE A 168 -19.95 -20.80 1.96
N ASP A 169 -20.82 -19.84 1.63
CA ASP A 169 -22.27 -20.05 1.60
C ASP A 169 -22.66 -21.11 0.56
N VAL A 170 -22.10 -21.05 -0.65
CA VAL A 170 -22.33 -22.06 -1.69
C VAL A 170 -21.79 -23.42 -1.28
N SER A 171 -20.63 -23.52 -0.62
CA SER A 171 -20.07 -24.82 -0.22
C SER A 171 -20.93 -25.58 0.82
N THR A 172 -21.76 -24.87 1.58
CA THR A 172 -22.75 -25.51 2.47
C THR A 172 -23.95 -26.10 1.73
N SER A 173 -24.19 -25.66 0.49
CA SER A 173 -25.27 -26.10 -0.38
C SER A 173 -24.64 -26.94 -1.50
N SER A 174 -24.72 -28.27 -1.46
CA SER A 174 -24.00 -29.29 -2.28
C SER A 174 -23.98 -29.15 -3.83
N VAL A 175 -23.75 -27.96 -4.36
CA VAL A 175 -23.78 -27.56 -5.77
C VAL A 175 -22.34 -27.32 -6.21
N SER A 176 -22.01 -27.84 -7.40
CA SER A 176 -20.71 -27.62 -8.04
C SER A 176 -20.41 -26.12 -8.12
N CYS A 177 -19.23 -25.75 -7.63
CA CYS A 177 -18.74 -24.39 -7.58
C CYS A 177 -18.34 -23.92 -8.99
N GLY A 178 -19.16 -23.08 -9.65
CA GLY A 178 -18.86 -22.47 -10.97
C GLY A 178 -17.66 -21.52 -10.94
N ASP A 179 -17.22 -20.97 -12.07
CA ASP A 179 -16.09 -20.02 -12.10
C ASP A 179 -16.43 -18.80 -11.23
N TRP A 180 -15.47 -18.29 -10.44
CA TRP A 180 -15.70 -17.14 -9.56
C TRP A 180 -15.99 -15.86 -10.33
N ARG A 181 -15.68 -15.87 -11.64
CA ARG A 181 -16.00 -14.80 -12.60
C ARG A 181 -17.49 -14.71 -12.92
N GLU A 182 -18.25 -15.78 -12.71
CA GLU A 182 -19.68 -15.82 -13.06
C GLU A 182 -20.47 -14.80 -12.23
N GLY A 183 -21.17 -13.89 -12.92
CA GLY A 183 -22.00 -12.85 -12.28
C GLY A 183 -21.24 -11.60 -11.83
N LEU A 184 -19.91 -11.53 -12.04
CA LEU A 184 -19.13 -10.32 -11.80
C LEU A 184 -18.98 -9.49 -13.08
N SER A 185 -18.85 -8.17 -12.91
CA SER A 185 -18.48 -7.27 -14.00
C SER A 185 -17.01 -7.52 -14.40
N GLU A 186 -16.69 -7.39 -15.70
CA GLU A 186 -15.31 -7.49 -16.21
C GLU A 186 -14.34 -6.57 -15.47
N THR A 187 -14.79 -5.38 -15.05
CA THR A 187 -13.94 -4.45 -14.29
C THR A 187 -13.55 -5.03 -12.92
N ILE A 188 -14.46 -5.73 -12.24
CA ILE A 188 -14.19 -6.34 -10.93
C ILE A 188 -13.21 -7.50 -11.08
N VAL A 189 -13.42 -8.33 -12.10
CA VAL A 189 -12.51 -9.43 -12.43
C VAL A 189 -11.10 -8.89 -12.66
N GLY A 190 -10.95 -7.84 -13.47
CA GLY A 190 -9.66 -7.20 -13.72
C GLY A 190 -9.01 -6.61 -12.45
N VAL A 191 -9.79 -6.03 -11.53
CA VAL A 191 -9.27 -5.52 -10.25
C VAL A 191 -8.76 -6.65 -9.34
N VAL A 192 -9.44 -7.80 -9.33
CA VAL A 192 -9.03 -8.98 -8.57
C VAL A 192 -7.77 -9.60 -9.17
N GLU A 193 -7.74 -9.80 -10.49
CA GLU A 193 -6.56 -10.34 -11.20
C GLU A 193 -5.33 -9.45 -10.99
N TYR A 194 -5.50 -8.14 -11.11
CA TYR A 194 -4.44 -7.18 -10.81
C TYR A 194 -3.99 -7.26 -9.34
N ALA A 195 -4.91 -7.40 -8.39
CA ALA A 195 -4.55 -7.54 -6.98
C ALA A 195 -3.72 -8.81 -6.70
N ILE A 196 -4.04 -9.92 -7.36
CA ILE A 196 -3.26 -11.16 -7.28
C ILE A 196 -1.85 -10.94 -7.86
N GLU A 197 -1.75 -10.35 -9.05
CA GLU A 197 -0.47 -10.02 -9.65
C GLU A 197 0.38 -9.12 -8.73
N THR A 198 -0.22 -8.08 -8.15
CA THR A 198 0.50 -7.21 -7.21
C THR A 198 0.96 -7.94 -5.95
N ALA A 199 0.19 -8.89 -5.42
CA ALA A 199 0.61 -9.68 -4.27
C ALA A 199 1.79 -10.60 -4.61
N LEU A 200 1.82 -11.19 -5.81
CA LEU A 200 2.98 -11.96 -6.30
C LEU A 200 4.22 -11.06 -6.44
N GLN A 201 4.06 -9.84 -6.95
CA GLN A 201 5.14 -8.86 -7.07
C GLN A 201 5.69 -8.44 -5.70
N VAL A 202 4.82 -8.22 -4.70
CA VAL A 202 5.24 -7.92 -3.32
C VAL A 202 6.13 -9.03 -2.78
N ILE A 203 5.71 -10.30 -2.88
CA ILE A 203 6.51 -11.42 -2.38
C ILE A 203 7.86 -11.51 -3.10
N THR A 204 7.88 -11.31 -4.42
CA THR A 204 9.11 -11.34 -5.22
C THR A 204 10.08 -10.23 -4.82
N ILE A 205 9.59 -9.00 -4.69
CA ILE A 205 10.36 -7.83 -4.26
C ILE A 205 10.89 -8.03 -2.84
N MET A 206 10.04 -8.50 -1.93
CA MET A 206 10.44 -8.75 -0.55
C MET A 206 11.47 -9.89 -0.46
N GLU A 207 11.32 -10.97 -1.22
CA GLU A 207 12.29 -12.06 -1.25
C GLU A 207 13.66 -11.60 -1.77
N LYS A 208 13.68 -10.73 -2.79
CA LYS A 208 14.91 -10.08 -3.26
C LYS A 208 15.49 -9.14 -2.20
N ALA A 209 14.67 -8.29 -1.58
CA ALA A 209 15.06 -7.42 -0.48
C ALA A 209 15.66 -8.21 0.69
N ARG A 210 15.09 -9.38 1.00
CA ARG A 210 15.57 -10.29 2.05
C ARG A 210 16.98 -10.79 1.75
N LYS A 211 17.25 -11.23 0.51
CA LYS A 211 18.58 -11.68 0.07
C LYS A 211 19.63 -10.58 0.15
N LEU A 212 19.22 -9.34 -0.08
CA LEU A 212 20.08 -8.15 0.00
C LEU A 212 20.16 -7.54 1.41
N ASN A 213 19.53 -8.15 2.43
CA ASN A 213 19.44 -7.63 3.80
C ASN A 213 18.82 -6.22 3.91
N LEU A 214 17.88 -5.89 3.02
CA LEU A 214 17.17 -4.61 3.01
C LEU A 214 15.85 -4.63 3.80
N ILE A 215 15.40 -5.80 4.24
CA ILE A 215 14.23 -5.93 5.12
C ILE A 215 14.58 -5.48 6.53
N ALA A 216 13.80 -4.54 7.06
CA ALA A 216 13.83 -4.20 8.48
C ALA A 216 13.19 -5.35 9.28
N THR A 217 14.03 -6.26 9.78
CA THR A 217 13.60 -7.47 10.50
C THR A 217 12.66 -7.17 11.68
N TYR A 218 12.87 -6.06 12.39
CA TYR A 218 12.04 -5.60 13.50
C TYR A 218 11.05 -4.49 13.09
N GLY A 219 11.02 -4.13 11.80
CA GLY A 219 10.11 -3.14 11.26
C GLY A 219 8.68 -3.68 11.23
N TYR A 220 7.74 -2.86 11.68
CA TYR A 220 6.31 -3.19 11.62
C TYR A 220 5.83 -3.31 10.16
N LEU A 221 6.23 -2.36 9.30
CA LEU A 221 5.71 -2.25 7.94
C LEU A 221 6.07 -3.45 7.05
N ASP A 222 7.32 -3.92 7.09
CA ASP A 222 7.75 -5.05 6.25
C ASP A 222 7.01 -6.34 6.60
N GLY A 223 6.79 -6.59 7.89
CA GLY A 223 5.99 -7.72 8.35
C GLY A 223 4.53 -7.61 7.92
N GLU A 224 3.95 -6.41 8.00
CA GLU A 224 2.58 -6.14 7.51
C GLU A 224 2.44 -6.35 6.00
N TYR A 225 3.41 -5.93 5.19
CA TYR A 225 3.37 -6.10 3.74
C TYR A 225 3.44 -7.57 3.34
N ALA A 226 4.39 -8.33 3.90
CA ALA A 226 4.49 -9.78 3.66
C ALA A 226 3.22 -10.51 4.11
N PHE A 227 2.71 -10.19 5.30
CA PHE A 227 1.49 -10.79 5.82
C PHE A 227 0.28 -10.47 4.94
N SER A 228 0.09 -9.21 4.57
CA SER A 228 -1.06 -8.79 3.75
C SER A 228 -1.03 -9.41 2.36
N ALA A 229 0.14 -9.51 1.71
CA ALA A 229 0.27 -10.14 0.41
C ALA A 229 0.02 -11.65 0.49
N THR A 230 0.62 -12.32 1.48
CA THR A 230 0.42 -13.77 1.70
C THR A 230 -1.05 -14.08 1.97
N LEU A 231 -1.72 -13.30 2.82
CA LEU A 231 -3.15 -13.46 3.11
C LEU A 231 -4.01 -13.28 1.86
N LEU A 232 -3.69 -12.31 1.00
CA LEU A 232 -4.40 -12.07 -0.26
C LEU A 232 -4.27 -13.29 -1.19
N LEU A 233 -3.07 -13.84 -1.33
CA LEU A 233 -2.82 -15.05 -2.14
C LEU A 233 -3.52 -16.28 -1.56
N ILE A 234 -3.57 -16.43 -0.24
CA ILE A 234 -4.35 -17.50 0.42
C ILE A 234 -5.85 -17.33 0.13
N MET A 235 -6.38 -16.11 0.23
CA MET A 235 -7.76 -15.82 -0.17
C MET A 235 -7.97 -16.15 -1.65
N ALA A 236 -7.02 -15.83 -2.51
CA ALA A 236 -7.07 -16.13 -3.94
C ALA A 236 -7.15 -17.63 -4.24
N ASN A 237 -6.35 -18.44 -3.54
CA ASN A 237 -6.36 -19.89 -3.65
C ASN A 237 -7.71 -20.53 -3.28
N THR A 238 -8.57 -19.85 -2.51
CA THR A 238 -9.91 -20.39 -2.20
C THR A 238 -10.83 -20.44 -3.42
N TYR A 239 -10.63 -19.55 -4.41
CA TYR A 239 -11.48 -19.46 -5.59
C TYR A 239 -10.73 -19.71 -6.91
N LEU A 240 -9.40 -19.76 -6.90
CA LEU A 240 -8.54 -20.21 -8.00
C LEU A 240 -7.92 -21.58 -7.66
N PRO A 241 -8.58 -22.70 -7.99
CA PRO A 241 -8.00 -24.01 -7.74
C PRO A 241 -6.72 -24.23 -8.59
N ASN A 242 -5.64 -24.66 -7.93
CA ASN A 242 -4.40 -25.22 -8.51
C ASN A 242 -3.44 -24.26 -9.22
N SER A 243 -3.28 -23.01 -8.75
CA SER A 243 -2.20 -22.14 -9.23
C SER A 243 -0.87 -22.45 -8.53
N LEU A 244 -0.02 -23.27 -9.16
CA LEU A 244 1.33 -23.60 -8.67
C LEU A 244 2.17 -22.36 -8.32
N SER A 245 2.02 -21.26 -9.09
CA SER A 245 2.72 -20.01 -8.84
C SER A 245 2.25 -19.34 -7.55
N THR A 246 0.95 -19.37 -7.28
CA THR A 246 0.37 -18.78 -6.07
C THR A 246 0.78 -19.57 -4.84
N ASP A 247 0.79 -20.90 -4.90
CA ASP A 247 1.26 -21.75 -3.81
C ASP A 247 2.74 -21.55 -3.49
N LEU A 248 3.58 -21.43 -4.53
CA LEU A 248 5.00 -21.13 -4.34
C LEU A 248 5.19 -19.78 -3.65
N SER A 249 4.48 -18.74 -4.09
CA SER A 249 4.57 -17.40 -3.51
C SER A 249 3.99 -17.33 -2.09
N VAL A 250 2.95 -18.11 -1.76
CA VAL A 250 2.47 -18.23 -0.38
C VAL A 250 3.55 -18.83 0.51
N ASN A 251 4.21 -19.91 0.07
CA ASN A 251 5.31 -20.51 0.82
C ASN A 251 6.50 -19.56 0.98
N GLN A 252 6.83 -18.78 -0.06
CA GLN A 252 7.85 -17.73 0.03
C GLN A 252 7.46 -16.64 1.04
N GLY A 253 6.22 -16.16 1.01
CA GLY A 253 5.70 -15.18 1.96
C GLY A 253 5.74 -15.67 3.41
N LEU A 254 5.33 -16.91 3.65
CA LEU A 254 5.46 -17.56 4.96
C LEU A 254 6.93 -17.72 5.38
N GLY A 255 7.82 -18.04 4.44
CA GLY A 255 9.26 -18.11 4.68
C GLY A 255 9.88 -16.77 5.09
N ILE A 256 9.44 -15.67 4.47
CA ILE A 256 9.84 -14.30 4.86
C ILE A 256 9.41 -14.02 6.30
N LEU A 257 8.14 -14.28 6.64
CA LEU A 257 7.59 -14.08 7.98
C LEU A 257 8.30 -14.95 9.03
N ALA A 258 8.53 -16.22 8.71
CA ALA A 258 9.26 -17.15 9.58
C ALA A 258 10.69 -16.67 9.84
N SER A 259 11.40 -16.19 8.81
CA SER A 259 12.75 -15.65 8.95
C SER A 259 12.79 -14.42 9.86
N MET A 260 11.77 -13.55 9.80
CA MET A 260 11.65 -12.40 10.71
C MET A 260 11.40 -12.85 12.15
N ALA A 261 10.53 -13.85 12.35
CA ALA A 261 10.20 -14.41 13.66
C ALA A 261 11.41 -15.11 14.32
N GLU A 262 12.15 -15.92 13.57
CA GLU A 262 13.37 -16.62 14.04
C GLU A 262 14.46 -15.66 14.49
N ARG A 263 14.51 -14.47 13.89
CA ARG A 263 15.42 -13.39 14.29
C ARG A 263 14.92 -12.60 15.51
N GLY A 264 13.80 -12.99 16.12
CA GLY A 264 13.30 -12.41 17.37
C GLY A 264 12.14 -11.42 17.23
N ASN A 265 11.51 -11.30 16.06
CA ASN A 265 10.32 -10.44 15.91
C ASN A 265 9.06 -11.15 16.45
N SER A 266 8.74 -10.90 17.71
CA SER A 266 7.58 -11.49 18.41
C SER A 266 6.23 -11.11 17.81
N ASN A 267 6.10 -9.90 17.24
CA ASN A 267 4.86 -9.44 16.60
C ASN A 267 4.54 -10.24 15.35
N VAL A 268 5.57 -10.59 14.57
CA VAL A 268 5.42 -11.45 13.38
C VAL A 268 5.25 -12.91 13.79
N ALA A 269 5.93 -13.37 14.85
CA ALA A 269 5.78 -14.74 15.36
C ALA A 269 4.33 -15.09 15.73
N ALA A 270 3.56 -14.13 16.24
CA ALA A 270 2.14 -14.31 16.57
C ALA A 270 1.22 -14.46 15.33
N ARG A 271 1.73 -14.21 14.12
CA ARG A 271 0.98 -14.24 12.84
C ARG A 271 1.37 -15.40 11.93
N ARG A 272 2.30 -16.23 12.36
CA ARG A 272 2.63 -17.51 11.74
C ARG A 272 1.55 -18.54 12.10
#